data_AF-A0A2V8F9H7-F1
#
_entry.id   AF-A0A2V8F9H7-F1
#
_cell.length_a   1.000
_cell.length_b   1.000
_cell.length_c   1.000
_cell.angle_alpha   90.00
_cell.angle_beta   90.00
_cell.angle_gamma   90.00
#
_symmetry.space_group_name_H-M   'P 1'
#
loop_
_entity.id
_entity.type
_entity.pdbx_description
1 polymer ?
#
loop_
_entity_poly.entity_id
_entity_poly.type
_entity_poly.pdbx_seq_one_letter_code
_entity_poly.pdbx_strand_id
1 'polypeptide(L)'
;EEVDAIAGPALRDDEAAWREAVEEVGAVEQSLFSSSGAETHEASIARLETRLYLCAQLLRDIDVMGMAHGLEIRVPFVDHELLGAVWPRLGRHRSLLRRKRLLFSTLDRPLPAEIVRRSKQGFTLPFARWIGGELEPFVRDGMRQLAAEQWITADTPDRVWTAWKSGAVHWTRPWGLSVLGHFLSPS
;
A
#
# COMPACT_ATOMS: atom_id res chain seq x y z
N GLU A 1 2.47 9.89 -30.70
CA GLU A 1 1.53 11.01 -30.93
C GLU A 1 1.25 11.82 -29.66
N GLU A 2 0.59 11.29 -28.63
CA GLU A 2 0.26 12.09 -27.43
C GLU A 2 1.48 12.39 -26.53
N VAL A 3 2.40 11.41 -26.41
CA VAL A 3 3.65 11.55 -25.64
C VAL A 3 4.60 12.58 -26.29
N ASP A 4 4.67 12.61 -27.63
CA ASP A 4 5.55 13.52 -28.38
C ASP A 4 5.14 15.00 -28.24
N ALA A 5 3.84 15.24 -28.00
CA ALA A 5 3.28 16.56 -27.78
C ALA A 5 3.64 17.15 -26.40
N ILE A 6 3.91 16.30 -25.41
CA ILE A 6 4.14 16.68 -24.00
C ILE A 6 5.64 16.62 -23.65
N ALA A 7 6.43 15.82 -24.37
CA ALA A 7 7.86 15.65 -24.16
C ALA A 7 8.67 16.91 -24.52
N GLY A 8 9.46 17.42 -23.58
CA GLY A 8 10.42 18.51 -23.80
C GLY A 8 11.65 18.08 -24.61
N PRO A 9 12.54 19.01 -25.03
CA PRO A 9 13.65 18.74 -25.94
C PRO A 9 14.57 17.59 -25.49
N ALA A 10 14.83 17.48 -24.19
CA ALA A 10 15.65 16.41 -23.60
C ALA A 10 15.07 14.99 -23.78
N LEU A 11 13.74 14.86 -23.96
CA LEU A 11 13.07 13.58 -24.24
C LEU A 11 12.96 13.31 -25.75
N ARG A 12 13.15 14.32 -26.59
CA ARG A 12 13.09 14.21 -28.06
C ARG A 12 14.44 13.86 -28.67
N ASP A 13 15.53 14.38 -28.10
CA ASP A 13 16.87 14.21 -28.65
C ASP A 13 17.48 12.82 -28.35
N ASP A 14 16.91 12.09 -27.38
CA ASP A 14 17.33 10.73 -26.99
C ASP A 14 16.15 9.74 -27.07
N GLU A 15 15.45 9.78 -28.22
CA GLU A 15 14.21 9.04 -28.42
C GLU A 15 14.35 7.52 -28.29
N ALA A 16 15.53 7.00 -28.63
CA ALA A 16 15.84 5.57 -28.59
C ALA A 16 16.07 5.06 -27.16
N ALA A 17 16.83 5.79 -26.34
CA ALA A 17 17.18 5.33 -24.99
C ALA A 17 15.96 5.28 -24.06
N TRP A 18 15.04 6.25 -24.15
CA TRP A 18 13.83 6.20 -23.34
C TRP A 18 12.88 5.09 -23.81
N ARG A 19 12.77 4.85 -25.12
CA ARG A 19 11.94 3.77 -25.66
C ARG A 19 12.40 2.42 -25.18
N GLU A 20 13.72 2.20 -25.25
CA GLU A 20 14.35 0.98 -24.74
C GLU A 20 14.07 0.80 -23.24
N ALA A 21 14.26 1.84 -22.42
CA ALA A 21 13.96 1.77 -20.99
C ALA A 21 12.47 1.50 -20.70
N VAL A 22 11.54 2.12 -21.45
CA VAL A 22 10.10 1.88 -21.29
C VAL A 22 9.71 0.47 -21.73
N GLU A 23 10.30 -0.05 -22.80
CA GLU A 23 10.10 -1.42 -23.26
C GLU A 23 10.67 -2.44 -22.26
N GLU A 24 11.85 -2.19 -21.71
CA GLU A 24 12.47 -3.03 -20.68
C GLU A 24 11.60 -3.08 -19.41
N VAL A 25 11.16 -1.93 -18.91
CA VAL A 25 10.26 -1.85 -17.75
C VAL A 25 8.93 -2.55 -18.06
N GLY A 26 8.36 -2.31 -19.24
CA GLY A 26 7.11 -2.94 -19.68
C GLY A 26 7.22 -4.47 -19.80
N ALA A 27 8.35 -4.98 -20.27
CA ALA A 27 8.64 -6.41 -20.36
C ALA A 27 8.79 -7.04 -18.96
N VAL A 28 9.48 -6.35 -18.05
CA VAL A 28 9.57 -6.77 -16.64
C VAL A 28 8.18 -6.80 -16.03
N GLU A 29 7.38 -5.74 -16.15
CA GLU A 29 6.01 -5.71 -15.62
C GLU A 29 5.14 -6.84 -16.20
N GLN A 30 5.16 -7.06 -17.51
CA GLN A 30 4.42 -8.17 -18.13
C GLN A 30 4.85 -9.53 -17.58
N SER A 31 6.16 -9.75 -17.42
CA SER A 31 6.70 -10.96 -16.80
C SER A 31 6.24 -11.11 -15.35
N LEU A 32 6.32 -10.04 -14.55
CA LEU A 32 5.89 -9.99 -13.16
C LEU A 32 4.40 -10.33 -13.00
N PHE A 33 3.56 -9.85 -13.92
CA PHE A 33 2.11 -9.92 -13.77
C PHE A 33 1.43 -11.04 -14.57
N SER A 34 2.15 -11.72 -15.45
CA SER A 34 1.66 -12.91 -16.13
C SER A 34 1.57 -14.10 -15.18
N SER A 35 0.43 -14.79 -15.16
CA SER A 35 0.30 -16.03 -14.39
C SER A 35 1.01 -17.18 -15.10
N SER A 36 1.92 -17.86 -14.42
CA SER A 36 2.48 -19.12 -14.90
C SER A 36 1.65 -20.30 -14.39
N GLY A 37 1.31 -21.26 -15.26
CA GLY A 37 0.61 -22.49 -14.85
C GLY A 37 1.37 -23.36 -13.84
N ALA A 38 2.66 -23.07 -13.59
CA ALA A 38 3.52 -23.79 -12.65
C ALA A 38 3.95 -22.94 -11.42
N GLU A 39 3.18 -21.90 -11.09
CA GLU A 39 3.47 -21.01 -9.95
C GLU A 39 3.15 -21.66 -8.60
N THR A 40 4.04 -21.50 -7.60
CA THR A 40 3.77 -21.90 -6.21
C THR A 40 2.75 -20.96 -5.56
N HIS A 41 2.01 -21.42 -4.54
CA HIS A 41 1.03 -20.57 -3.85
C HIS A 41 1.63 -19.25 -3.33
N GLU A 42 2.83 -19.29 -2.77
CA GLU A 42 3.53 -18.12 -2.24
C GLU A 42 3.95 -17.13 -3.33
N ALA A 43 4.35 -17.62 -4.50
CA ALA A 43 4.63 -16.76 -5.66
C ALA A 43 3.34 -16.09 -6.14
N SER A 44 2.22 -16.82 -6.18
CA SER A 44 0.94 -16.25 -6.57
C SER A 44 0.43 -15.19 -5.61
N ILE A 45 0.60 -15.41 -4.30
CA ILE A 45 0.33 -14.38 -3.28
C ILE A 45 1.22 -13.16 -3.53
N ALA A 46 2.53 -13.34 -3.73
CA ALA A 46 3.43 -12.22 -3.96
C ALA A 46 3.07 -11.41 -5.22
N ARG A 47 2.62 -12.07 -6.29
CA ARG A 47 2.08 -11.45 -7.51
C ARG A 47 0.82 -10.64 -7.25
N LEU A 48 -0.15 -11.22 -6.56
CA LEU A 48 -1.38 -10.51 -6.22
C LEU A 48 -1.12 -9.34 -5.26
N GLU A 49 -0.30 -9.51 -4.24
CA GLU A 49 0.10 -8.45 -3.31
C GLU A 49 0.82 -7.30 -4.03
N THR A 50 1.75 -7.62 -4.94
CA THR A 50 2.46 -6.61 -5.73
C THR A 50 1.47 -5.80 -6.57
N ARG A 51 0.55 -6.48 -7.27
CA ARG A 51 -0.38 -5.82 -8.20
C ARG A 51 -1.53 -5.09 -7.50
N LEU A 52 -2.15 -5.72 -6.52
CA LEU A 52 -3.42 -5.29 -5.92
C LEU A 52 -3.23 -4.49 -4.63
N TYR A 53 -2.05 -4.54 -4.01
CA TYR A 53 -1.80 -3.81 -2.78
C TYR A 53 -0.61 -2.85 -2.90
N LEU A 54 0.58 -3.32 -3.28
CA LEU A 54 1.76 -2.45 -3.42
C LEU A 54 1.53 -1.36 -4.47
N CYS A 55 1.21 -1.72 -5.71
CA CYS A 55 1.00 -0.76 -6.78
C CYS A 55 -0.27 0.09 -6.56
N ALA A 56 -1.41 -0.56 -6.30
CA ALA A 56 -2.70 0.12 -6.25
C ALA A 56 -2.89 0.99 -4.99
N GLN A 57 -2.25 0.63 -3.87
CA GLN A 57 -2.43 1.32 -2.59
C GLN A 57 -1.13 1.97 -2.09
N LEU A 58 -0.09 1.18 -1.83
CA LEU A 58 1.08 1.68 -1.08
C LEU A 58 1.87 2.73 -1.86
N LEU A 59 2.18 2.48 -3.13
CA LEU A 59 2.93 3.42 -3.97
C LEU A 59 2.12 4.70 -4.23
N ARG A 60 0.82 4.55 -4.53
CA ARG A 60 -0.10 5.68 -4.72
C ARG A 60 -0.19 6.55 -3.46
N ASP A 61 -0.40 5.96 -2.30
CA ASP A 61 -0.54 6.70 -1.05
C ASP A 61 0.76 7.42 -0.67
N ILE A 62 1.91 6.78 -0.85
CA ILE A 62 3.22 7.39 -0.60
C ILE A 62 3.45 8.58 -1.52
N ASP A 63 3.16 8.45 -2.82
CA ASP A 63 3.33 9.52 -3.80
C ASP A 63 2.43 10.73 -3.48
N VAL A 64 1.13 10.50 -3.31
CA VAL A 64 0.16 11.57 -2.98
C VAL A 64 0.55 12.29 -1.69
N MET A 65 0.92 11.55 -0.65
CA MET A 65 1.30 12.15 0.64
C MET A 65 2.66 12.85 0.58
N GLY A 66 3.63 12.30 -0.15
CA GLY A 66 4.93 12.94 -0.37
C GLY A 66 4.78 14.27 -1.10
N MET A 67 4.08 14.25 -2.24
CA MET A 67 3.86 15.42 -3.08
C MET A 67 3.04 16.51 -2.40
N ALA A 68 2.05 16.15 -1.56
CA ALA A 68 1.33 17.11 -0.72
C ALA A 68 2.25 17.92 0.21
N HIS A 69 3.45 17.43 0.50
CA HIS A 69 4.46 18.09 1.31
C HIS A 69 5.73 18.46 0.53
N GLY A 70 5.72 18.38 -0.81
CA GLY A 70 6.89 18.66 -1.64
C GLY A 70 8.06 17.71 -1.42
N LEU A 71 7.80 16.49 -0.96
CA LEU A 71 8.79 15.46 -0.68
C LEU A 71 8.77 14.39 -1.77
N GLU A 72 9.93 14.15 -2.38
CA GLU A 72 10.13 13.02 -3.29
C GLU A 72 10.59 11.79 -2.49
N ILE A 73 9.73 10.76 -2.40
CA ILE A 73 10.02 9.54 -1.65
C ILE A 73 10.52 8.46 -2.61
N ARG A 74 11.72 7.91 -2.34
CA ARG A 74 12.32 6.83 -3.14
C ARG A 74 12.09 5.46 -2.49
N VAL A 75 11.71 4.47 -3.31
CA VAL A 75 11.36 3.11 -2.88
C VAL A 75 12.30 2.06 -3.53
N PRO A 76 13.55 1.92 -3.07
CA PRO A 76 14.58 1.15 -3.78
C PRO A 76 14.27 -0.36 -3.94
N PHE A 77 13.36 -0.92 -3.12
CA PHE A 77 12.99 -2.33 -3.23
C PHE A 77 12.00 -2.66 -4.36
N VAL A 78 11.44 -1.65 -5.04
CA VAL A 78 10.58 -1.86 -6.21
C VAL A 78 11.30 -1.57 -7.53
N ASP A 79 12.62 -1.41 -7.47
CA ASP A 79 13.44 -1.24 -8.66
C ASP A 79 13.27 -2.43 -9.62
N HIS A 80 13.14 -2.13 -10.91
CA HIS A 80 12.84 -3.11 -11.95
C HIS A 80 13.99 -4.12 -12.18
N GLU A 81 15.26 -3.70 -12.04
CA GLU A 81 16.40 -4.61 -12.16
C GLU A 81 16.43 -5.58 -10.98
N LEU A 82 16.26 -5.05 -9.76
CA LEU A 82 16.19 -5.87 -8.55
C LEU A 82 15.02 -6.87 -8.61
N LEU A 83 13.84 -6.39 -9.01
CA LEU A 83 12.66 -7.24 -9.17
C LEU A 83 12.88 -8.30 -10.24
N GLY A 84 13.41 -7.94 -11.41
CA GLY A 84 13.74 -8.89 -12.48
C GLY A 84 14.70 -10.00 -12.02
N ALA A 85 15.67 -9.66 -11.16
CA ALA A 85 16.62 -10.64 -10.62
C ALA A 85 15.99 -11.57 -9.55
N VAL A 86 15.06 -11.06 -8.74
CA VAL A 86 14.47 -11.80 -7.60
C VAL A 86 13.22 -12.59 -8.01
N TRP A 87 12.41 -12.04 -8.91
CA TRP A 87 11.08 -12.56 -9.25
C TRP A 87 11.06 -14.02 -9.70
N PRO A 88 11.97 -14.50 -10.59
CA PRO A 88 11.96 -15.89 -11.02
C PRO A 88 12.18 -16.90 -9.89
N ARG A 89 12.70 -16.43 -8.74
CA ARG A 89 12.99 -17.23 -7.54
C ARG A 89 11.99 -16.99 -6.41
N LEU A 90 11.14 -15.97 -6.54
CA LEU A 90 10.15 -15.60 -5.53
C LEU A 90 9.12 -16.72 -5.35
N GLY A 91 8.71 -16.98 -4.10
CA GLY A 91 7.82 -18.11 -3.75
C GLY A 91 8.47 -19.50 -3.76
N ARG A 92 9.58 -19.69 -4.49
CA ARG A 92 10.31 -20.98 -4.52
C ARG A 92 11.42 -21.07 -3.48
N HIS A 93 12.00 -19.92 -3.10
CA HIS A 93 13.12 -19.89 -2.16
C HIS A 93 12.64 -19.72 -0.71
N ARG A 94 12.78 -20.77 0.12
CA ARG A 94 12.36 -20.76 1.54
C ARG A 94 12.96 -19.60 2.36
N SER A 95 14.14 -19.09 2.01
CA SER A 95 14.77 -17.96 2.72
C SER A 95 14.19 -16.59 2.34
N LEU A 96 13.51 -16.47 1.20
CA LEU A 96 12.71 -15.29 0.84
C LEU A 96 11.42 -15.24 1.66
N LEU A 97 10.85 -16.42 1.94
CA LEU A 97 9.58 -16.56 2.65
C LEU A 97 9.70 -16.49 4.17
N ARG A 98 10.89 -16.69 4.74
CA ARG A 98 11.12 -16.67 6.20
C ARG A 98 12.11 -15.61 6.62
N ARG A 99 11.59 -14.60 7.36
CA ARG A 99 12.36 -13.56 8.07
C ARG A 99 13.37 -12.80 7.20
N LYS A 100 13.14 -12.68 5.89
CA LYS A 100 14.02 -11.96 4.96
C LYS A 100 15.49 -12.44 5.03
N ARG A 101 15.73 -13.73 5.28
CA ARG A 101 17.09 -14.26 5.50
C ARG A 101 18.01 -14.02 4.29
N LEU A 102 17.47 -14.06 3.07
CA LEU A 102 18.25 -13.75 1.88
C LEU A 102 18.75 -12.30 1.89
N LEU A 103 17.89 -11.35 2.25
CA LEU A 103 18.26 -9.93 2.32
C LEU A 103 19.36 -9.67 3.35
N PHE A 104 19.35 -10.37 4.48
CA PHE A 104 20.42 -10.21 5.47
C PHE A 104 21.73 -10.85 5.03
N SER A 105 21.69 -11.94 4.25
CA SER A 105 22.90 -12.58 3.71
C SER A 105 23.58 -11.81 2.59
N THR A 106 22.91 -10.81 1.98
CA THR A 106 23.52 -9.96 0.94
C THR A 106 24.25 -8.75 1.50
N LEU A 107 24.21 -8.53 2.83
CA LEU A 107 24.88 -7.39 3.45
C LEU A 107 26.34 -7.72 3.74
N ASP A 108 27.26 -6.86 3.27
CA ASP A 108 28.70 -6.99 3.57
C ASP A 108 29.02 -6.91 5.06
N ARG A 109 28.20 -6.14 5.79
CA ARG A 109 28.29 -6.00 7.24
C ARG A 109 27.02 -6.56 7.89
N PRO A 110 27.15 -7.48 8.86
CA PRO A 110 25.99 -8.03 9.54
C PRO A 110 25.30 -6.95 10.38
N LEU A 111 23.97 -6.93 10.33
CA LEU A 111 23.18 -6.07 11.21
C LEU A 111 23.24 -6.55 12.67
N PRO A 112 23.05 -5.65 13.65
CA PRO A 112 22.85 -6.02 15.04
C PRO A 112 21.83 -7.14 15.19
N ALA A 113 22.15 -8.12 16.04
CA ALA A 113 21.37 -9.35 16.15
C ALA A 113 19.94 -9.11 16.69
N GLU A 114 19.73 -8.01 17.41
CA GLU A 114 18.41 -7.52 17.82
C GLU A 114 17.51 -7.14 16.63
N ILE A 115 18.07 -6.55 15.56
CA ILE A 115 17.33 -6.16 14.34
C ILE A 115 16.95 -7.42 13.56
N VAL A 116 17.91 -8.34 13.38
CA VAL A 116 17.70 -9.59 12.63
C VAL A 116 16.68 -10.50 13.31
N ARG A 117 16.64 -10.51 14.64
CA ARG A 117 15.71 -11.34 15.43
C ARG A 117 14.39 -10.65 15.76
N ARG A 118 14.23 -9.36 15.43
CA ARG A 118 13.00 -8.60 15.68
C ARG A 118 11.81 -9.29 15.02
N SER A 119 10.70 -9.38 15.73
CA SER A 119 9.43 -9.82 15.16
C SER A 119 8.95 -8.84 14.09
N LYS A 120 8.23 -9.36 13.08
CA LYS A 120 7.61 -8.50 12.06
C LYS A 120 6.64 -7.55 12.77
N GLN A 121 6.91 -6.25 12.64
CA GLN A 121 6.00 -5.20 13.08
C GLN A 121 5.32 -4.62 11.85
N GLY A 122 3.99 -4.53 11.88
CA GLY A 122 3.24 -3.80 10.87
C GLY A 122 3.45 -2.29 11.03
N PHE A 123 3.34 -1.56 9.93
CA PHE A 123 3.15 -0.12 9.98
C PHE A 123 1.64 0.13 10.12
N THR A 124 1.20 0.36 11.34
CA THR A 124 -0.19 0.75 11.61
C THR A 124 -0.20 2.18 12.12
N LEU A 125 -1.04 3.01 11.51
CA LEU A 125 -1.32 4.33 12.05
C LEU A 125 -2.09 4.17 13.36
N PRO A 126 -1.90 5.05 14.35
CA PRO A 126 -2.54 4.94 15.66
C PRO A 126 -4.01 5.38 15.61
N PHE A 127 -4.79 4.85 14.66
CA PHE A 127 -6.19 5.20 14.42
C PHE A 127 -7.04 5.10 15.68
N ALA A 128 -6.87 4.06 16.49
CA ALA A 128 -7.63 3.96 17.74
C ALA A 128 -7.37 5.15 18.68
N ARG A 129 -6.13 5.65 18.75
CA ARG A 129 -5.79 6.84 19.53
C ARG A 129 -6.37 8.09 18.91
N TRP A 130 -6.26 8.26 17.59
CA TRP A 130 -6.77 9.44 16.89
C TRP A 130 -8.29 9.53 16.93
N ILE A 131 -9.00 8.42 16.64
CA ILE A 131 -10.46 8.33 16.74
C ILE A 131 -10.92 8.65 18.16
N GLY A 132 -10.13 8.31 19.18
CA GLY A 132 -10.46 8.59 20.58
C GLY A 132 -10.01 9.96 21.08
N GLY A 133 -9.48 10.79 20.19
CA GLY A 133 -8.98 12.12 20.48
C GLY A 133 -9.34 13.07 19.34
N GLU A 134 -8.35 13.48 18.56
CA GLU A 134 -8.47 14.54 17.55
C GLU A 134 -9.51 14.24 16.46
N LEU A 135 -9.72 12.98 16.10
CA LEU A 135 -10.71 12.57 15.09
C LEU A 135 -12.08 12.23 15.68
N GLU A 136 -12.29 12.30 16.99
CA GLU A 136 -13.59 11.97 17.59
C GLU A 136 -14.74 12.79 16.98
N PRO A 137 -14.63 14.13 16.85
CA PRO A 137 -15.71 14.94 16.27
C PRO A 137 -16.05 14.50 14.84
N PHE A 138 -15.03 14.33 13.99
CA PHE A 138 -15.19 13.89 12.61
C PHE A 138 -15.87 12.53 12.50
N VAL A 139 -15.44 11.57 13.33
CA VAL A 139 -15.97 10.21 13.30
C VAL A 139 -17.42 10.15 13.76
N ARG A 140 -17.73 10.85 14.85
CA ARG A 140 -19.11 10.94 15.36
C ARG A 140 -20.02 11.63 14.37
N ASP A 141 -19.55 12.69 13.73
CA ASP A 141 -20.32 13.45 12.75
C ASP A 141 -20.75 12.57 11.56
N GLY A 142 -19.80 11.87 10.91
CA GLY A 142 -20.13 11.00 9.77
C GLY A 142 -21.10 9.88 10.16
N MET A 143 -20.97 9.27 11.34
CA MET A 143 -21.96 8.28 11.80
C MET A 143 -23.35 8.88 12.03
N ARG A 144 -23.43 10.13 12.53
CA ARG A 144 -24.70 10.84 12.71
C ARG A 144 -25.36 11.20 11.39
N GLN A 145 -24.57 11.56 10.38
CA GLN A 145 -25.06 11.81 9.02
C GLN A 145 -25.75 10.55 8.45
N LEU A 146 -25.13 9.36 8.58
CA LEU A 146 -25.77 8.10 8.17
C LEU A 146 -27.11 7.85 8.87
N ALA A 147 -27.20 8.19 10.16
CA ALA A 147 -28.42 8.03 10.93
C ALA A 147 -29.50 9.05 10.52
N ALA A 148 -29.11 10.30 10.23
CA ALA A 148 -30.02 11.35 9.76
C ALA A 148 -30.64 11.00 8.39
N GLU A 149 -29.83 10.44 7.50
CA GLU A 149 -30.23 9.94 6.18
C GLU A 149 -30.87 8.54 6.22
N GLN A 150 -31.12 7.99 7.41
CA GLN A 150 -31.83 6.72 7.65
C GLN A 150 -31.17 5.47 7.02
N TRP A 151 -29.88 5.51 6.69
CA TRP A 151 -29.11 4.33 6.26
C TRP A 151 -28.85 3.35 7.41
N ILE A 152 -28.81 3.87 8.64
CA ILE A 152 -28.68 3.12 9.88
C ILE A 152 -29.70 3.62 10.91
N THR A 153 -29.96 2.83 11.94
CA THR A 153 -30.87 3.26 13.02
C THR A 153 -30.26 4.39 13.84
N ALA A 154 -31.10 5.28 14.39
CA ALA A 154 -30.68 6.46 15.13
C ALA A 154 -29.78 6.17 16.35
N ASP A 155 -29.92 5.00 16.96
CA ASP A 155 -29.11 4.52 18.10
C ASP A 155 -27.75 3.93 17.69
N THR A 156 -27.53 3.64 16.41
CA THR A 156 -26.32 2.96 15.92
C THR A 156 -25.03 3.73 16.24
N PRO A 157 -24.93 5.06 16.04
CA PRO A 157 -23.70 5.81 16.35
C PRO A 157 -23.22 5.63 17.80
N ASP A 158 -24.13 5.77 18.77
CA ASP A 158 -23.78 5.67 20.19
C ASP A 158 -23.48 4.23 20.62
N ARG A 159 -24.19 3.25 20.07
CA ARG A 159 -23.91 1.83 20.30
C ARG A 159 -22.54 1.43 19.76
N VAL A 160 -22.21 1.80 18.53
CA VAL A 160 -20.91 1.48 17.92
C VAL A 160 -19.79 2.19 18.69
N TRP A 161 -20.01 3.44 19.09
CA TRP A 161 -19.04 4.18 19.90
C TRP A 161 -18.76 3.50 21.24
N THR A 162 -19.82 3.12 21.96
CA THR A 162 -19.72 2.44 23.26
C THR A 162 -19.08 1.06 23.13
N ALA A 163 -19.46 0.29 22.10
CA ALA A 163 -18.84 -1.00 21.80
C ALA A 163 -17.35 -0.86 21.47
N TRP A 164 -16.94 0.19 20.76
CA TRP A 164 -15.54 0.42 20.47
C TRP A 164 -14.74 0.85 21.70
N LYS A 165 -15.26 1.78 22.51
CA LYS A 165 -14.60 2.24 23.75
C LYS A 165 -14.46 1.15 24.81
N SER A 166 -15.36 0.17 24.82
CA SER A 166 -15.27 -1.02 25.67
C SER A 166 -14.37 -2.14 25.10
N GLY A 167 -13.89 -2.00 23.86
CA GLY A 167 -13.05 -2.98 23.17
C GLY A 167 -13.85 -4.14 22.54
N ALA A 168 -15.19 -4.10 22.58
CA ALA A 168 -16.05 -5.12 21.98
C ALA A 168 -15.99 -5.11 20.44
N VAL A 169 -15.65 -3.97 19.82
CA VAL A 169 -15.39 -3.88 18.37
C VAL A 169 -14.08 -3.15 18.08
N HIS A 170 -13.49 -3.46 16.93
CA HIS A 170 -12.26 -2.82 16.44
C HIS A 170 -12.52 -1.39 15.94
N TRP A 171 -11.52 -0.51 16.00
CA TRP A 171 -11.62 0.91 15.60
C TRP A 171 -12.05 1.11 14.13
N THR A 172 -11.84 0.11 13.29
CA THR A 172 -12.27 0.13 11.89
C THR A 172 -13.78 0.24 11.75
N ARG A 173 -14.56 -0.16 12.76
CA ARG A 173 -16.03 -0.11 12.72
C ARG A 173 -16.57 1.31 12.79
N PRO A 174 -16.27 2.13 13.82
CA PRO A 174 -16.69 3.54 13.82
C PRO A 174 -16.08 4.32 12.65
N TRP A 175 -14.82 4.03 12.27
CA TRP A 175 -14.17 4.67 11.12
C TRP A 175 -14.92 4.42 9.81
N GLY A 176 -15.23 3.15 9.49
CA GLY A 176 -15.90 2.79 8.24
C GLY A 176 -17.28 3.41 8.11
N LEU A 177 -18.06 3.45 9.21
CA LEU A 177 -19.36 4.11 9.22
C LEU A 177 -19.23 5.63 9.05
N SER A 178 -18.25 6.24 9.71
CA SER A 178 -18.00 7.68 9.53
C SER A 178 -17.65 8.04 8.09
N VAL A 179 -16.70 7.31 7.49
CA VAL A 179 -16.27 7.57 6.10
C VAL A 179 -17.44 7.40 5.15
N LEU A 180 -18.26 6.35 5.32
CA LEU A 180 -19.44 6.16 4.49
C LEU A 180 -20.47 7.30 4.66
N GLY A 181 -20.65 7.81 5.88
CA GLY A 181 -21.51 8.96 6.14
C GLY A 181 -21.08 10.19 5.39
N HIS A 182 -19.82 10.60 5.56
CA HIS A 182 -19.26 11.75 4.85
C HIS A 182 -19.26 11.57 3.33
N PHE A 183 -19.14 10.33 2.84
CA PHE A 183 -19.21 10.03 1.41
C PHE A 183 -20.63 10.17 0.84
N LEU A 184 -21.65 9.77 1.60
CA LEU A 184 -23.05 9.80 1.17
C LEU A 184 -23.74 11.14 1.45
N SER A 185 -23.18 11.97 2.32
CA SER A 185 -23.75 13.27 2.61
C SER A 185 -23.61 14.23 1.43
N PRO A 186 -24.73 14.87 1.01
CA PRO A 186 -24.67 15.88 -0.04
C PRO A 186 -23.81 17.04 0.41
N SER A 187 -22.88 17.45 -0.46
CA SER A 187 -22.04 18.65 -0.27
C SER A 187 -22.85 19.93 -0.29
#